data_AF-A0AAD7TQI5-F1
#
_entry.id   AF-A0AAD7TQI5-F1
#
_cell.length_a   1.000
_cell.length_b   1.000
_cell.length_c   1.000
_cell.angle_alpha   90.00
_cell.angle_beta   90.00
_cell.angle_gamma   90.00
#
_symmetry.space_group_name_H-M   'P 1'
#
loop_
_entity.id
_entity.type
_entity.pdbx_description
1 polymer ?
#
loop_
_entity_poly.entity_id
_entity_poly.type
_entity_poly.pdbx_seq_one_letter_code
_entity_poly.pdbx_strand_id
1 'polypeptide(L)'
;MHFELPLTLKSANISISLKNLAQVLVKIWTVAWPLAFPGGVVVFKWWNHRPSYGFAARIRAWFDRIGDYFRPHYAIYRSRREEDSYWRTAERGRRTLQASNANIIPEEVPLVRYFAPKLPPLYRDVKEEDPEAREYHLSPRVYCKWHRMVFRGPLHPTLKEAPEQIRLYSSRDRREIYRISRLATDEEVFRKKAPWTTRYATMWKRWLDAKGPDMAIVFQ
;
A
#
# COMPACT_ATOMS: atom_id res chain seq x y z
N MET A 1 64.78 -9.18 -46.85
CA MET A 1 63.42 -9.73 -46.99
C MET A 1 62.89 -10.02 -45.59
N HIS A 2 62.10 -9.09 -45.04
CA HIS A 2 61.49 -9.22 -43.71
C HIS A 2 60.03 -9.63 -43.88
N PHE A 3 59.64 -10.75 -43.27
CA PHE A 3 58.25 -11.17 -43.15
C PHE A 3 57.65 -10.56 -41.88
N GLU A 4 56.71 -9.64 -42.04
CA GLU A 4 55.84 -9.19 -40.95
C GLU A 4 54.63 -10.13 -40.87
N LEU A 5 54.33 -10.64 -39.67
CA LEU A 5 53.10 -11.36 -39.36
C LEU A 5 52.12 -10.43 -38.65
N PRO A 6 50.88 -10.25 -39.14
CA PRO A 6 49.82 -9.57 -38.40
C PRO A 6 48.86 -10.60 -37.80
N LEU A 7 48.96 -10.88 -36.51
CA LEU A 7 47.92 -11.61 -35.78
C LEU A 7 47.63 -10.91 -34.44
N THR A 8 46.83 -9.84 -34.51
CA THR A 8 46.11 -9.31 -33.35
C THR A 8 44.69 -9.86 -33.38
N LEU A 9 44.48 -10.99 -32.69
CA LEU A 9 43.16 -11.59 -32.49
C LEU A 9 42.32 -10.71 -31.55
N LYS A 10 41.16 -10.26 -32.05
CA LYS A 10 40.14 -9.47 -31.34
C LYS A 10 39.51 -10.29 -30.19
N SER A 11 40.14 -10.31 -29.02
CA SER A 11 39.68 -11.03 -27.82
C SER A 11 38.52 -10.35 -27.06
N ALA A 12 38.18 -9.09 -27.37
CA ALA A 12 37.17 -8.35 -26.63
C ALA A 12 35.73 -8.85 -26.87
N ASN A 13 35.40 -9.30 -28.08
CA ASN A 13 34.02 -9.65 -28.45
C ASN A 13 33.55 -11.00 -27.87
N ILE A 14 34.47 -11.91 -27.53
CA ILE A 14 34.12 -13.23 -26.98
C ILE A 14 33.69 -13.10 -25.50
N SER A 15 34.28 -12.14 -24.76
CA SER A 15 33.98 -11.95 -23.33
C SER A 15 32.56 -11.42 -23.05
N ILE A 16 32.00 -10.64 -23.99
CA ILE A 16 30.65 -10.05 -23.86
C ILE A 16 29.59 -11.12 -24.13
N SER A 17 29.86 -12.06 -25.04
CA SER A 17 28.95 -13.17 -25.38
C SER A 17 28.73 -14.12 -24.19
N LEU A 18 29.79 -14.49 -23.48
CA LEU A 18 29.70 -15.43 -22.35
C LEU A 18 28.91 -14.88 -21.16
N LYS A 19 28.99 -13.57 -20.88
CA LYS A 19 28.21 -12.93 -19.81
C LYS A 19 26.71 -12.93 -20.09
N ASN A 20 26.33 -12.68 -21.35
CA ASN A 20 24.93 -12.71 -21.77
C ASN A 20 24.38 -14.14 -21.72
N LEU A 21 25.16 -15.12 -22.18
CA LEU A 21 24.74 -16.53 -22.15
C LEU A 21 24.57 -17.05 -20.71
N ALA A 22 25.49 -16.69 -19.81
CA ALA A 22 25.36 -17.00 -18.39
C ALA A 22 24.12 -16.36 -17.74
N GLN A 23 23.80 -15.10 -18.06
CA GLN A 23 22.59 -14.44 -17.55
C GLN A 23 21.30 -15.10 -18.06
N VAL A 24 21.27 -15.54 -19.32
CA VAL A 24 20.12 -16.24 -19.89
C VAL A 24 19.93 -17.59 -19.21
N LEU A 25 21.00 -18.36 -19.01
CA LEU A 25 20.93 -19.65 -18.31
C LEU A 25 20.46 -19.50 -16.86
N VAL A 26 20.94 -18.50 -16.13
CA VAL A 26 20.47 -18.22 -14.76
C VAL A 26 18.98 -17.87 -14.75
N LYS A 27 18.50 -17.04 -15.69
CA LYS A 27 17.08 -16.70 -15.80
C LYS A 27 16.21 -17.93 -16.08
N ILE A 28 16.60 -18.75 -17.06
CA ILE A 28 15.88 -19.99 -17.39
C ILE A 28 15.83 -20.90 -16.15
N TRP A 29 16.96 -21.06 -15.46
CA TRP A 29 17.04 -21.90 -14.28
C TRP A 29 16.16 -21.37 -13.13
N THR A 30 16.15 -20.05 -12.88
CA THR A 30 15.28 -19.47 -11.83
C THR A 30 13.79 -19.61 -12.11
N VAL A 31 13.38 -19.68 -13.38
CA VAL A 31 11.97 -19.82 -13.77
C VAL A 31 11.55 -21.29 -13.81
N ALA A 32 12.42 -22.18 -14.27
CA ALA A 32 12.11 -23.61 -14.39
C ALA A 32 12.24 -24.37 -13.06
N TRP A 33 13.10 -23.92 -12.14
CA TRP A 33 13.40 -24.62 -10.90
C TRP A 33 12.20 -24.84 -9.96
N PRO A 34 11.31 -23.86 -9.73
CA PRO A 34 10.15 -24.05 -8.85
C PRO A 34 9.18 -25.14 -9.34
N LEU A 35 9.19 -25.43 -10.65
CA LEU A 35 8.35 -26.45 -11.27
C LEU A 35 8.99 -27.85 -11.20
N ALA A 36 10.31 -27.94 -11.28
CA ALA A 36 11.03 -29.21 -11.29
C ALA A 36 11.13 -29.86 -9.90
N PHE A 37 11.18 -29.07 -8.82
CA PHE A 37 11.37 -29.58 -7.45
C PHE A 37 10.48 -28.84 -6.44
N PRO A 38 9.16 -29.13 -6.39
CA PRO A 38 8.30 -28.59 -5.35
C PRO A 38 8.77 -29.07 -3.97
N GLY A 39 9.33 -28.15 -3.16
CA GLY A 39 9.85 -28.43 -1.82
C GLY A 39 11.37 -28.63 -1.71
N GLY A 40 12.12 -28.58 -2.82
CA GLY A 40 13.58 -28.70 -2.81
C GLY A 40 14.27 -27.43 -2.30
N VAL A 41 15.10 -27.56 -1.25
CA VAL A 41 15.95 -26.46 -0.75
C VAL A 41 17.32 -26.53 -1.42
N VAL A 42 17.67 -25.54 -2.26
CA VAL A 42 19.02 -25.43 -2.80
C VAL A 42 19.86 -24.54 -1.91
N VAL A 43 20.95 -25.09 -1.37
CA VAL A 43 21.97 -24.35 -0.61
C VAL A 43 23.13 -24.05 -1.55
N PHE A 44 23.20 -22.83 -2.06
CA PHE A 44 24.40 -22.36 -2.78
C PHE A 44 25.52 -22.10 -1.78
N LYS A 45 26.49 -23.01 -1.72
CA LYS A 45 27.71 -22.82 -0.94
C LYS A 45 28.70 -22.00 -1.77
N TRP A 46 28.59 -20.68 -1.68
CA TRP A 46 29.59 -19.79 -2.28
C TRP A 46 30.91 -19.90 -1.50
N TRP A 47 31.99 -20.17 -2.21
CA TRP A 47 33.33 -20.36 -1.65
C TRP A 47 33.94 -18.99 -1.28
N ASN A 48 33.30 -18.26 -0.38
CA ASN A 48 33.87 -17.08 0.25
C ASN A 48 33.26 -16.92 1.66
N HIS A 49 34.13 -16.94 2.66
CA HIS A 49 33.94 -16.99 4.12
C HIS A 49 32.86 -16.07 4.74
N ARG A 50 31.56 -16.24 4.44
CA ARG A 50 30.47 -15.69 5.26
C ARG A 50 29.32 -16.68 5.47
N PRO A 51 28.69 -16.68 6.65
CA PRO A 51 27.69 -17.68 7.01
C PRO A 51 26.40 -17.49 6.19
N SER A 52 25.92 -18.59 5.61
CA SER A 52 24.92 -18.68 4.53
C SER A 52 23.45 -18.47 4.96
N TYR A 53 23.20 -17.97 6.17
CA TYR A 53 21.85 -17.95 6.77
C TYR A 53 20.87 -16.90 6.21
N GLY A 54 21.33 -15.96 5.37
CA GLY A 54 20.49 -14.84 4.91
C GLY A 54 19.55 -15.13 3.73
N PHE A 55 19.91 -16.06 2.83
CA PHE A 55 19.13 -16.29 1.59
C PHE A 55 17.95 -17.25 1.80
N ALA A 56 18.16 -18.30 2.61
CA ALA A 56 17.11 -19.27 2.95
C ALA A 56 15.92 -18.63 3.69
N ALA A 57 16.18 -17.67 4.58
CA ALA A 57 15.13 -16.94 5.30
C ALA A 57 14.27 -16.05 4.38
N ARG A 58 14.88 -15.45 3.35
CA ARG A 58 14.14 -14.61 2.37
C ARG A 58 13.21 -15.43 1.48
N ILE A 59 13.60 -16.66 1.14
CA ILE A 59 12.75 -17.55 0.32
C ILE A 59 11.52 -18.00 1.11
N ARG A 60 11.68 -18.42 2.38
CA ARG A 60 10.53 -18.78 3.23
C ARG A 60 9.53 -17.63 3.39
N ALA A 61 10.01 -16.42 3.70
CA ALA A 61 9.15 -15.25 3.83
C ALA A 61 8.43 -14.86 2.52
N TRP A 62 9.00 -15.22 1.37
CA TRP A 62 8.36 -15.01 0.07
C TRP A 62 7.23 -16.01 -0.18
N PHE A 63 7.39 -17.27 0.21
CA PHE A 63 6.32 -18.28 0.12
C PHE A 63 5.17 -18.02 1.09
N ASP A 64 5.44 -17.56 2.32
CA ASP A 64 4.39 -17.18 3.27
C ASP A 64 3.52 -16.05 2.70
N ARG A 65 4.13 -15.07 2.01
CA ARG A 65 3.37 -14.02 1.30
C ARG A 65 2.53 -14.54 0.15
N ILE A 66 2.98 -15.56 -0.59
CA ILE A 66 2.21 -16.13 -1.70
C ILE A 66 0.95 -16.83 -1.16
N GLY A 67 1.03 -17.45 0.02
CA GLY A 67 -0.14 -18.04 0.70
C GLY A 67 -1.25 -17.02 0.97
N ASP A 68 -0.89 -15.78 1.34
CA ASP A 68 -1.86 -14.70 1.57
C ASP A 68 -2.53 -14.21 0.27
N TYR A 69 -1.86 -14.31 -0.88
CA TYR A 69 -2.43 -13.92 -2.18
C TYR A 69 -3.45 -14.93 -2.73
N PHE A 70 -3.39 -16.19 -2.31
CA PHE A 70 -4.38 -17.21 -2.67
C PHE A 70 -5.63 -17.19 -1.80
N ARG A 71 -5.71 -16.27 -0.82
CA ARG A 71 -6.87 -16.15 0.05
C ARG A 71 -7.99 -15.46 -0.74
N PRO A 72 -9.12 -16.14 -1.00
CA PRO A 72 -10.19 -15.54 -1.79
C PRO A 72 -10.71 -14.28 -1.10
N HIS A 73 -10.90 -13.21 -1.89
CA HIS A 73 -11.30 -11.87 -1.42
C HIS A 73 -12.65 -11.82 -0.67
N TYR A 74 -13.39 -12.94 -0.66
CA TYR A 74 -14.67 -13.12 0.01
C TYR A 74 -14.58 -13.87 1.36
N ALA A 75 -13.37 -14.27 1.80
CA ALA A 75 -13.18 -14.85 3.13
C ALA A 75 -13.14 -13.74 4.19
N ILE A 76 -14.32 -13.29 4.64
CA ILE A 76 -14.50 -12.23 5.63
C ILE A 76 -13.85 -12.61 6.99
N TYR A 77 -13.80 -13.90 7.32
CA TYR A 77 -13.27 -14.40 8.60
C TYR A 77 -11.83 -14.94 8.47
N ARG A 78 -10.99 -14.75 9.50
CA ARG A 78 -9.60 -15.25 9.53
C ARG A 78 -9.52 -16.75 9.73
N SER A 79 -10.51 -17.35 10.39
CA SER A 79 -10.58 -18.80 10.63
C SER A 79 -12.02 -19.27 10.81
N ARG A 80 -12.26 -20.58 10.64
CA ARG A 80 -13.57 -21.21 10.88
C ARG A 80 -14.08 -21.02 12.31
N ARG A 81 -13.17 -20.97 13.30
CA ARG A 81 -13.52 -20.71 14.71
C ARG A 81 -14.05 -19.30 14.93
N GLU A 82 -13.54 -18.32 14.20
CA GLU A 82 -13.98 -16.93 14.28
C GLU A 82 -15.38 -16.76 13.67
N GLU A 83 -15.62 -17.42 12.55
CA GLU A 83 -16.95 -17.50 11.93
C GLU A 83 -17.98 -18.15 12.88
N ASP A 84 -17.65 -19.29 13.50
CA ASP A 84 -18.53 -19.93 14.49
C ASP A 84 -18.81 -19.02 15.70
N SER A 85 -17.80 -18.28 16.16
CA SER A 85 -17.95 -17.34 17.28
C SER A 85 -18.86 -16.16 16.91
N TYR A 86 -18.73 -15.66 15.67
CA TYR A 86 -19.62 -14.62 15.14
C TYR A 86 -21.07 -15.12 15.12
N TRP A 87 -21.33 -16.29 14.53
CA TRP A 87 -22.68 -16.84 14.43
C TRP A 87 -23.31 -17.10 15.80
N ARG A 88 -22.56 -17.60 16.78
CA ARG A 88 -23.06 -17.76 18.16
C ARG A 88 -23.42 -16.44 18.81
N THR A 89 -22.67 -15.38 18.53
CA THR A 89 -22.92 -14.04 19.09
C THR A 89 -24.15 -13.41 18.42
N ALA A 90 -24.26 -13.53 17.10
CA ALA A 90 -25.42 -13.09 16.33
C ALA A 90 -26.71 -13.81 16.77
N GLU A 91 -26.65 -15.12 17.02
CA GLU A 91 -27.77 -15.92 17.51
C GLU A 91 -28.28 -15.41 18.88
N ARG A 92 -27.36 -15.03 19.79
CA ARG A 92 -27.73 -14.43 21.08
C ARG A 92 -28.43 -13.09 20.89
N GLY A 93 -27.88 -12.23 20.01
CA GLY A 93 -28.49 -10.94 19.66
C GLY A 93 -29.90 -11.10 19.07
N ARG A 94 -30.08 -12.08 18.18
CA ARG A 94 -31.39 -12.40 17.59
C ARG A 94 -32.41 -12.80 18.65
N ARG A 95 -32.02 -13.65 19.62
CA ARG A 95 -32.91 -14.06 20.73
C ARG A 95 -33.30 -12.89 21.63
N THR A 96 -32.36 -11.99 21.94
CA THR A 96 -32.68 -10.78 22.72
C THR A 96 -33.62 -9.84 21.98
N LEU A 97 -33.49 -9.71 20.65
CA LEU A 97 -34.40 -8.90 19.84
C LEU A 97 -35.77 -9.57 19.67
N GLN A 98 -35.83 -10.90 19.62
CA GLN A 98 -37.09 -11.65 19.62
C GLN A 98 -37.90 -11.49 20.91
N ALA A 99 -37.25 -11.24 22.05
CA ALA A 99 -37.93 -10.94 23.31
C ALA A 99 -38.64 -9.57 23.30
N SER A 100 -38.28 -8.68 22.36
CA SER A 100 -39.02 -7.46 22.09
C SER A 100 -40.25 -7.83 21.26
N ASN A 101 -41.34 -8.19 21.95
CA ASN A 101 -42.64 -8.47 21.37
C ASN A 101 -43.30 -7.19 20.83
N ALA A 102 -42.67 -6.54 19.85
CA ALA A 102 -43.29 -5.44 19.09
C ALA A 102 -44.43 -5.92 18.16
N ASN A 103 -44.62 -7.25 18.03
CA ASN A 103 -45.66 -7.87 17.23
C ASN A 103 -46.85 -8.42 18.04
N ILE A 104 -46.85 -8.32 19.38
CA ILE A 104 -48.07 -8.58 20.16
C ILE A 104 -48.94 -7.34 19.99
N ILE A 105 -49.88 -7.42 19.04
CA ILE A 105 -50.91 -6.42 18.84
C ILE A 105 -52.00 -6.72 19.88
N PRO A 106 -52.25 -5.85 20.87
CA PRO A 106 -53.39 -6.04 21.77
C PRO A 106 -54.69 -6.05 20.94
N GLU A 107 -55.65 -6.92 21.25
CA GLU A 107 -56.92 -7.00 20.50
C GLU A 107 -57.74 -5.70 20.54
N GLU A 108 -57.40 -4.81 21.47
CA GLU A 108 -58.08 -3.53 21.72
C GLU A 108 -57.21 -2.33 21.29
N VAL A 109 -56.55 -2.41 20.12
CA VAL A 109 -55.92 -1.22 19.54
C VAL A 109 -57.00 -0.35 18.90
N PRO A 110 -57.26 0.88 19.41
CA PRO A 110 -58.20 1.79 18.75
C PRO A 110 -57.74 2.01 17.31
N LEU A 111 -58.67 1.86 16.36
CA LEU A 111 -58.42 2.05 14.94
C LEU A 111 -58.05 3.53 14.70
N VAL A 112 -56.77 3.87 14.80
CA VAL A 112 -56.26 5.22 14.55
C VAL A 112 -56.36 5.47 13.03
N ARG A 113 -57.45 6.11 12.60
CA ARG A 113 -57.70 6.43 11.18
C ARG A 113 -56.59 7.24 10.51
N TYR A 114 -55.82 8.00 11.30
CA TYR A 114 -54.70 8.80 10.82
C TYR A 114 -53.57 8.76 11.85
N PHE A 115 -52.64 7.81 11.68
CA PHE A 115 -51.37 7.85 12.39
C PHE A 115 -50.42 8.73 11.58
N ALA A 116 -50.23 9.97 12.01
CA ALA A 116 -49.12 10.79 11.53
C ALA A 116 -47.91 10.47 12.42
N PRO A 117 -46.97 9.61 11.99
CA PRO A 117 -45.76 9.37 12.77
C PRO A 117 -45.09 10.72 13.02
N LYS A 118 -44.76 11.01 14.29
CA LYS A 118 -43.84 12.12 14.57
C LYS A 118 -42.59 11.86 13.75
N LEU A 119 -42.29 12.77 12.82
CA LEU A 119 -41.04 12.73 12.06
C LEU A 119 -39.91 12.53 13.08
N PRO A 120 -39.02 11.54 12.89
CA PRO A 120 -37.90 11.35 13.78
C PRO A 120 -37.17 12.70 13.92
N PRO A 121 -36.82 13.14 15.14
CA PRO A 121 -36.27 14.47 15.31
C PRO A 121 -35.00 14.64 14.45
N LEU A 122 -34.76 15.86 14.00
CA LEU A 122 -33.66 16.29 13.13
C LEU A 122 -32.23 15.98 13.66
N TYR A 123 -32.08 15.21 14.74
CA TYR A 123 -30.79 14.72 15.23
C TYR A 123 -30.12 13.73 14.26
N ARG A 124 -30.80 13.29 13.19
CA ARG A 124 -30.19 12.50 12.10
C ARG A 124 -29.62 13.34 10.96
N ASP A 125 -29.82 14.66 10.98
CA ASP A 125 -28.98 15.55 10.20
C ASP A 125 -27.64 15.67 10.93
N VAL A 126 -26.88 14.58 10.92
CA VAL A 126 -25.43 14.68 11.02
C VAL A 126 -25.09 15.57 9.84
N LYS A 127 -24.89 16.86 10.10
CA LYS A 127 -24.19 17.72 9.17
C LYS A 127 -22.90 16.97 8.91
N GLU A 128 -22.83 16.28 7.78
CA GLU A 128 -21.57 15.85 7.21
C GLU A 128 -20.83 17.15 6.99
N GLU A 129 -20.09 17.58 8.02
CA GLU A 129 -19.18 18.69 7.91
C GLU A 129 -18.25 18.26 6.80
N ASP A 130 -18.42 18.91 5.64
CA ASP A 130 -17.63 18.61 4.48
C ASP A 130 -16.18 18.64 4.94
N PRO A 131 -15.48 17.50 4.88
CA PRO A 131 -14.09 17.45 5.30
C PRO A 131 -13.27 18.50 4.54
N GLU A 132 -13.69 18.97 3.38
CA GLU A 132 -13.02 20.03 2.61
C GLU A 132 -13.24 21.44 3.19
N ALA A 133 -14.31 21.68 3.94
CA ALA A 133 -14.64 22.99 4.52
C ALA A 133 -13.69 23.42 5.66
N ARG A 134 -13.02 22.47 6.34
CA ARG A 134 -12.02 22.79 7.37
C ARG A 134 -10.63 22.87 6.77
N GLU A 135 -10.05 24.07 6.75
CA GLU A 135 -8.68 24.28 6.31
C GLU A 135 -7.71 23.41 7.13
N TYR A 136 -6.93 22.58 6.44
CA TYR A 136 -5.96 21.71 7.09
C TYR A 136 -4.58 22.39 7.14
N HIS A 137 -4.10 22.65 8.35
CA HIS A 137 -2.77 23.21 8.56
C HIS A 137 -1.70 22.12 8.46
N LEU A 138 -0.83 22.24 7.44
CA LEU A 138 0.32 21.35 7.23
C LEU A 138 1.59 22.04 7.71
N SER A 139 2.37 21.39 8.57
CA SER A 139 3.63 21.98 9.04
C SER A 139 4.72 21.91 7.95
N PRO A 140 5.58 22.95 7.84
CA PRO A 140 6.68 22.97 6.85
C PRO A 140 7.62 21.77 6.94
N ARG A 141 7.91 21.30 8.17
CA ARG A 141 8.78 20.14 8.40
C ARG A 141 8.16 18.86 7.83
N VAL A 142 6.85 18.68 8.01
CA VAL A 142 6.13 17.52 7.47
C VAL A 142 6.13 17.54 5.94
N TYR A 143 5.93 18.72 5.36
CA TYR A 143 5.99 18.89 3.90
C TYR A 143 7.38 18.54 3.34
N CYS A 144 8.47 19.08 3.91
CA CYS A 144 9.83 18.73 3.49
C CYS A 144 10.12 17.23 3.59
N LYS A 145 9.63 16.57 4.65
CA LYS A 145 9.75 15.13 4.84
C LYS A 145 9.03 14.37 3.73
N TRP A 146 7.76 14.67 3.51
CA TRP A 146 6.96 14.05 2.45
C TRP A 146 7.60 14.25 1.08
N HIS A 147 8.09 15.46 0.77
CA HIS A 147 8.71 15.75 -0.51
C HIS A 147 9.96 14.88 -0.75
N ARG A 148 10.78 14.64 0.28
CA ARG A 148 11.93 13.71 0.21
C ARG A 148 11.51 12.25 -0.01
N MET A 149 10.37 11.85 0.53
CA MET A 149 9.83 10.51 0.36
C MET A 149 9.29 10.29 -1.07
N VAL A 150 8.61 11.29 -1.62
CA VAL A 150 7.88 11.19 -2.89
C VAL A 150 8.73 11.53 -4.10
N PHE A 151 9.56 12.57 -4.03
CA PHE A 151 10.37 13.02 -5.16
C PHE A 151 11.81 12.55 -5.02
N ARG A 152 12.37 12.10 -6.13
CA ARG A 152 13.76 11.63 -6.20
C ARG A 152 14.66 12.77 -6.63
N GLY A 153 15.83 12.89 -6.01
CA GLY A 153 16.85 13.87 -6.40
C GLY A 153 17.45 14.61 -5.22
N PRO A 154 18.44 15.48 -5.46
CA PRO A 154 19.06 16.30 -4.41
C PRO A 154 18.27 17.57 -4.09
N LEU A 155 17.41 18.02 -5.01
CA LEU A 155 16.63 19.26 -4.88
C LEU A 155 15.38 18.98 -4.06
N HIS A 156 15.36 19.53 -2.85
CA HIS A 156 14.22 19.45 -1.94
C HIS A 156 13.97 20.82 -1.33
N PRO A 157 12.70 21.19 -1.12
CA PRO A 157 12.34 22.50 -0.59
C PRO A 157 12.96 22.71 0.78
N THR A 158 13.46 23.92 1.00
CA THR A 158 13.94 24.33 2.32
C THR A 158 12.77 24.62 3.26
N LEU A 159 13.01 24.65 4.58
CA LEU A 159 11.97 24.99 5.55
C LEU A 159 11.41 26.42 5.34
N LYS A 160 12.18 27.31 4.70
CA LYS A 160 11.75 28.68 4.36
C LYS A 160 10.85 28.73 3.12
N GLU A 161 11.07 27.85 2.16
CA GLU A 161 10.28 27.74 0.91
C GLU A 161 8.99 26.94 1.11
N ALA A 162 9.00 25.98 2.04
CA ALA A 162 7.88 25.08 2.28
C ALA A 162 6.54 25.78 2.55
N PRO A 163 6.43 26.86 3.37
CA PRO A 163 5.17 27.57 3.57
C PRO A 163 4.55 28.08 2.26
N GLU A 164 5.36 28.61 1.35
CA GLU A 164 4.88 29.13 0.06
C GLU A 164 4.42 28.00 -0.85
N GLN A 165 5.14 26.87 -0.88
CA GLN A 165 4.72 25.71 -1.66
C GLN A 165 3.44 25.04 -1.09
N ILE A 166 3.28 25.01 0.24
CA ILE A 166 2.09 24.44 0.89
C ILE A 166 0.81 25.20 0.48
N ARG A 167 0.91 26.51 0.23
CA ARG A 167 -0.23 27.32 -0.23
C ARG A 167 -0.79 26.85 -1.57
N LEU A 168 0.04 26.23 -2.42
CA LEU A 168 -0.36 25.71 -3.74
C LEU A 168 -1.21 24.43 -3.65
N TYR A 169 -1.29 23.80 -2.48
CA TYR A 169 -2.01 22.54 -2.28
C TYR A 169 -3.36 22.76 -1.60
N SER A 170 -4.38 22.02 -2.06
CA SER A 170 -5.72 22.01 -1.45
C SER A 170 -5.70 21.43 -0.03
N SER A 171 -6.72 21.70 0.79
CA SER A 171 -6.87 21.08 2.12
C SER A 171 -6.85 19.56 2.07
N ARG A 172 -7.44 18.96 1.03
CA ARG A 172 -7.46 17.50 0.80
C ARG A 172 -6.05 16.97 0.52
N ASP A 173 -5.28 17.71 -0.27
CA ASP A 173 -3.89 17.38 -0.63
C ASP A 173 -3.00 17.44 0.61
N ARG A 174 -3.15 18.51 1.41
CA ARG A 174 -2.40 18.71 2.66
C ARG A 174 -2.64 17.56 3.65
N ARG A 175 -3.86 17.04 3.73
CA ARG A 175 -4.19 15.85 4.54
C ARG A 175 -3.50 14.60 4.03
N GLU A 176 -3.49 14.39 2.72
CA GLU A 176 -2.84 13.22 2.14
C GLU A 176 -1.32 13.29 2.27
N ILE A 177 -0.73 14.47 2.06
CA ILE A 177 0.68 14.75 2.33
C ILE A 177 1.02 14.38 3.78
N TYR A 178 0.20 14.84 4.73
CA TYR A 178 0.35 14.48 6.13
C TYR A 178 0.24 12.97 6.37
N ARG A 179 -0.77 12.31 5.78
CA ARG A 179 -0.96 10.86 5.88
C ARG A 179 0.27 10.08 5.40
N ILE A 180 0.78 10.40 4.22
CA ILE A 180 1.95 9.72 3.64
C ILE A 180 3.21 9.99 4.49
N SER A 181 3.39 11.22 4.97
CA SER A 181 4.55 11.60 5.78
C SER A 181 4.68 10.80 7.09
N ARG A 182 3.56 10.28 7.62
CA ARG A 182 3.52 9.48 8.84
C ARG A 182 3.92 8.02 8.62
N LEU A 183 3.98 7.55 7.37
CA LEU A 183 4.29 6.15 7.06
C LEU A 183 5.77 5.79 7.21
N ALA A 184 6.65 6.79 7.33
CA ALA A 184 8.08 6.60 7.57
C ALA A 184 8.49 7.41 8.79
N THR A 185 9.53 6.97 9.51
CA THR A 185 10.09 7.78 10.61
C THR A 185 10.99 8.88 10.08
N ASP A 186 11.22 9.93 10.87
CA ASP A 186 12.14 11.02 10.47
C ASP A 186 13.57 10.47 10.24
N GLU A 187 13.99 9.52 11.08
CA GLU A 187 15.31 8.89 11.00
C GLU A 187 15.53 8.06 9.74
N GLU A 188 14.46 7.51 9.16
CA GLU A 188 14.53 6.78 7.89
C GLU A 188 14.66 7.75 6.71
N VAL A 189 13.90 8.84 6.73
CA VAL A 189 13.82 9.79 5.61
C VAL A 189 15.03 10.73 5.56
N PHE A 190 15.50 11.19 6.71
CA PHE A 190 16.61 12.15 6.80
C PHE A 190 17.99 11.49 6.94
N ARG A 191 18.08 10.15 6.94
CA ARG A 191 19.37 9.45 6.95
C ARG A 191 20.10 9.71 5.64
N LYS A 192 21.33 10.26 5.72
CA LYS A 192 22.17 10.56 4.55
C LYS A 192 22.41 9.38 3.59
N LYS A 193 22.26 8.13 4.05
CA LYS A 193 22.54 6.91 3.28
C LYS A 193 21.31 6.03 3.04
N ALA A 194 20.10 6.49 3.35
CA ALA A 194 18.90 5.69 3.07
C ALA A 194 18.65 5.65 1.55
N PRO A 195 18.47 4.46 0.95
CA PRO A 195 18.08 4.37 -0.44
C PRO A 195 16.64 4.90 -0.61
N TRP A 196 16.47 5.85 -1.52
CA TRP A 196 15.14 6.35 -1.88
C TRP A 196 14.27 5.21 -2.44
N THR A 197 13.00 5.17 -2.07
CA THR A 197 12.07 4.09 -2.41
C THR A 197 10.89 4.64 -3.22
N THR A 198 10.55 3.99 -4.35
CA THR A 198 9.43 4.37 -5.23
C THR A 198 8.04 4.21 -4.59
N ARG A 199 7.93 3.47 -3.49
CA ARG A 199 6.67 3.15 -2.80
C ARG A 199 5.82 4.40 -2.54
N TYR A 200 6.40 5.44 -1.94
CA TYR A 200 5.64 6.65 -1.58
C TYR A 200 5.26 7.47 -2.82
N ALA A 201 6.14 7.51 -3.82
CA ALA A 201 5.83 8.13 -5.11
C ALA A 201 4.63 7.46 -5.80
N THR A 202 4.57 6.12 -5.77
CA THR A 202 3.42 5.38 -6.34
C THR A 202 2.13 5.62 -5.56
N MET A 203 2.20 5.79 -4.23
CA MET A 203 1.02 6.12 -3.42
C MET A 203 0.50 7.52 -3.75
N TRP A 204 1.40 8.51 -3.83
CA TRP A 204 1.04 9.87 -4.20
C TRP A 204 0.44 9.95 -5.61
N LYS A 205 1.08 9.28 -6.58
CA LYS A 205 0.55 9.21 -7.96
C LYS A 205 -0.85 8.60 -8.00
N ARG A 206 -1.07 7.46 -7.35
CA ARG A 206 -2.40 6.82 -7.29
C ARG A 206 -3.45 7.73 -6.66
N TRP A 207 -3.09 8.49 -5.65
CA TRP A 207 -4.00 9.44 -5.02
C TRP A 207 -4.32 10.61 -5.98
N LEU A 208 -3.35 11.14 -6.73
CA LEU A 208 -3.59 12.14 -7.76
C LEU A 208 -4.53 11.61 -8.85
N ASP A 209 -4.27 10.38 -9.33
CA ASP A 209 -5.08 9.72 -10.35
C ASP A 209 -6.53 9.50 -9.86
N ALA A 210 -6.71 9.16 -8.57
CA ALA A 210 -8.03 8.92 -7.97
C ALA A 210 -8.78 10.22 -7.58
N LYS A 211 -8.05 11.28 -7.23
CA LYS A 211 -8.64 12.59 -6.92
C LYS A 211 -9.30 13.21 -8.14
N GLY A 212 -8.73 12.98 -9.33
CA GLY A 212 -9.12 13.67 -10.56
C GLY A 212 -8.54 15.08 -10.64
N PRO A 213 -8.74 15.78 -11.77
CA PRO A 213 -8.26 17.14 -11.94
C PRO A 213 -8.95 18.10 -10.97
N ASP A 214 -8.19 19.03 -10.39
CA ASP A 214 -8.73 20.14 -9.61
C ASP A 214 -9.56 21.05 -10.54
N MET A 215 -10.87 20.94 -10.46
CA MET A 215 -11.77 21.83 -11.19
C MET A 215 -11.85 23.18 -10.46
N ALA A 216 -11.14 24.19 -10.97
CA ALA A 216 -11.36 25.56 -10.55
C ALA A 216 -12.53 26.15 -11.37
N ILE A 217 -13.67 26.40 -10.71
CA ILE A 217 -14.78 27.16 -11.31
C ILE A 217 -14.39 28.64 -11.24
N VAL A 218 -13.94 29.20 -12.37
CA VAL A 218 -13.67 30.63 -12.50
C VAL A 218 -14.94 31.30 -13.01
N PHE A 219 -15.60 32.10 -12.16
CA PHE A 219 -16.69 32.96 -12.60
C PHE A 219 -16.09 34.21 -13.29
N GLN A 220 -16.54 34.48 -14.51
CA GLN A 220 -16.26 35.74 -15.24
C GLN A 220 -17.34 36.77 -14.96
#